data_AF-A0AAD5L7V4-F1
#
_entry.id   AF-A0AAD5L7V4-F1
#
_cell.length_a   1.000
_cell.length_b   1.000
_cell.length_c   1.000
_cell.angle_alpha   90.00
_cell.angle_beta   90.00
_cell.angle_gamma   90.00
#
_symmetry.space_group_name_H-M   'P 1'
#
loop_
_entity.id
_entity.type
_entity.pdbx_description
1 polymer ?
#
loop_
_entity_poly.entity_id
_entity_poly.type
_entity_poly.pdbx_seq_one_letter_code
_entity_poly.pdbx_strand_id
1 'polypeptide(L)'
;MCLEASTPTGRLTLYTCHGAPTQQFTSVALPTSLADVVTVPGRWAAGDDCLDYDYTHGVAVVGGCHGQPNQRWAFSDRDELRVQDDMCLAYGLPSRVVVQRCSGDPMQKWVVRTDGAVVPKGFEAWNGSFVGPTDKCLQASAMLASGQLELGECLAGGRNQRFVSAALRPRHQAVVTVDGPWAEGANCVDYDYSRGLAYVFSCHGLPNQIWELTPAHQLRSLRDSVCLELAANAQDVAMRPCDAAVDRQRWRRAADGAHFPRLAPSR
;
A
#
# COMPACT_ATOMS: atom_id res chain seq x y z
N MET A 1 4.58 -3.36 9.06
CA MET A 1 5.94 -2.98 9.48
C MET A 1 6.01 -1.47 9.62
N CYS A 2 6.80 -0.97 10.58
CA CYS A 2 7.11 0.43 10.82
C CYS A 2 8.63 0.62 10.71
N LEU A 3 9.05 1.84 10.38
CA LEU A 3 10.42 2.28 10.51
C LEU A 3 10.80 2.29 11.99
N GLU A 4 11.95 1.73 12.30
CA GLU A 4 12.46 1.55 13.66
C GLU A 4 13.91 2.00 13.68
N ALA A 5 14.27 2.87 14.62
CA ALA A 5 15.66 3.12 14.97
C ALA A 5 16.12 2.04 15.97
N SER A 6 17.16 1.27 15.64
CA SER A 6 17.63 0.18 16.50
C SER A 6 18.51 0.68 17.63
N THR A 7 18.20 0.34 18.88
CA THR A 7 19.06 0.65 20.04
C THR A 7 20.25 -0.32 20.16
N PRO A 8 21.48 0.13 20.47
CA PRO A 8 21.89 1.53 20.74
C PRO A 8 22.45 2.28 19.51
N THR A 9 22.46 1.66 18.32
CA THR A 9 23.21 2.17 17.16
C THR A 9 22.51 3.28 16.39
N GLY A 10 21.20 3.45 16.56
CA GLY A 10 20.38 4.42 15.81
C GLY A 10 20.10 3.97 14.37
N ARG A 11 20.64 2.84 13.91
CA ARG A 11 20.46 2.37 12.54
C ARG A 11 18.99 2.08 12.25
N LEU A 12 18.52 2.55 11.10
CA LEU A 12 17.15 2.28 10.70
C LEU A 12 16.95 0.84 10.17
N THR A 13 15.83 0.25 10.57
CA THR A 13 15.33 -1.05 10.11
C THR A 13 13.81 -0.98 9.95
N LEU A 14 13.22 -1.96 9.25
CA LEU A 14 11.79 -2.23 9.40
C LEU A 14 11.56 -3.22 10.54
N TYR A 15 10.53 -2.96 11.34
CA TYR A 15 10.11 -3.85 12.42
C TYR A 15 8.58 -3.86 12.60
N THR A 16 8.07 -4.77 13.42
CA THR A 16 6.64 -4.80 13.76
C THR A 16 6.26 -3.50 14.46
N CYS A 17 5.19 -2.84 14.00
CA CYS A 17 4.69 -1.63 14.64
C CYS A 17 4.24 -1.92 16.08
N HIS A 18 4.84 -1.24 17.05
CA HIS A 18 4.53 -1.37 18.47
C HIS A 18 4.47 -0.02 19.21
N GLY A 19 4.61 1.10 18.50
CA GLY A 19 4.38 2.45 19.04
C GLY A 19 5.43 2.89 20.04
N ALA A 20 6.61 2.27 20.03
CA ALA A 20 7.71 2.71 20.89
C ALA A 20 8.24 4.08 20.44
N PRO A 21 8.88 4.86 21.33
CA PRO A 21 9.54 6.11 20.97
C PRO A 21 10.48 5.98 19.76
N THR A 22 11.18 4.85 19.62
CA THR A 22 12.10 4.52 18.52
C THR A 22 11.42 4.30 17.16
N GLN A 23 10.08 4.28 17.12
CA GLN A 23 9.28 4.24 15.90
C GLN A 23 8.58 5.57 15.58
N GLN A 24 8.82 6.62 16.37
CA GLN A 24 8.17 7.92 16.21
C GLN A 24 9.14 8.92 15.57
N PHE A 25 8.87 9.32 14.33
CA PHE A 25 9.67 10.27 13.58
C PHE A 25 8.87 11.56 13.42
N THR A 26 9.36 12.65 13.99
CA THR A 26 8.60 13.90 14.11
C THR A 26 9.37 15.08 13.56
N SER A 27 8.65 15.96 12.87
CA SER A 27 9.11 17.28 12.44
C SER A 27 7.88 18.12 12.13
N VAL A 28 7.98 19.43 12.29
CA VAL A 28 6.89 20.37 11.94
C VAL A 28 6.59 20.37 10.44
N ALA A 29 7.53 19.91 9.63
CA ALA A 29 7.43 19.87 8.18
C ALA A 29 7.06 18.50 7.63
N LEU A 30 6.94 17.44 8.43
CA LEU A 30 6.46 16.15 7.92
C LEU A 30 4.93 16.10 7.84
N PRO A 31 4.32 15.54 6.77
CA PRO A 31 4.90 14.97 5.55
C PRO A 31 4.84 15.95 4.36
N THR A 32 5.42 17.14 4.49
CA THR A 32 5.43 18.18 3.45
C THR A 32 6.72 18.18 2.65
N SER A 33 6.76 18.97 1.57
CA SER A 33 7.95 19.19 0.74
C SER A 33 8.97 20.15 1.34
N LEU A 34 8.70 20.71 2.51
CA LEU A 34 9.66 21.53 3.22
C LEU A 34 10.68 20.63 3.93
N ALA A 35 11.97 20.83 3.63
CA ALA A 35 13.05 20.08 4.26
C ALA A 35 13.30 20.57 5.69
N ASP A 36 13.27 19.63 6.64
CA ASP A 36 13.42 19.92 8.06
C ASP A 36 14.15 18.78 8.78
N VAL A 37 14.61 19.07 10.00
CA VAL A 37 15.23 18.11 10.88
C VAL A 37 14.17 17.19 11.47
N VAL A 38 14.31 15.89 11.24
CA VAL A 38 13.40 14.86 11.78
C VAL A 38 13.98 14.32 13.06
N THR A 39 13.23 14.42 14.16
CA THR A 39 13.63 13.90 15.48
C THR A 39 13.03 12.52 15.75
N VAL A 40 13.78 11.68 16.47
CA VAL A 40 13.39 10.30 16.82
C VAL A 40 13.63 10.06 18.31
N PRO A 41 12.59 10.15 19.16
CA PRO A 41 12.76 10.02 20.60
C PRO A 41 13.40 8.67 20.99
N GLY A 42 14.48 8.70 21.78
CA GLY A 42 15.05 7.46 22.32
C GLY A 42 16.12 7.70 23.38
N ARG A 43 16.84 6.62 23.70
CA ARG A 43 18.01 6.68 24.59
C ARG A 43 19.24 6.41 23.75
N TRP A 44 19.64 7.41 22.97
CA TRP A 44 20.82 7.34 22.13
C TRP A 44 22.01 7.94 22.87
N ALA A 45 23.23 7.51 22.51
CA ALA A 45 24.43 7.98 23.19
C ALA A 45 24.68 9.50 23.05
N ALA A 46 24.05 10.16 22.06
CA ALA A 46 24.28 11.55 21.71
C ALA A 46 23.33 12.57 22.39
N GLY A 47 22.20 12.13 22.97
CA GLY A 47 21.28 12.98 23.76
C GLY A 47 20.35 13.91 22.99
N ASP A 48 20.70 14.32 21.76
CA ASP A 48 19.82 14.97 20.79
C ASP A 48 19.64 14.03 19.58
N ASP A 49 18.40 13.69 19.24
CA ASP A 49 18.10 12.50 18.43
C ASP A 49 17.55 12.84 17.06
N CYS A 50 18.44 13.14 16.11
CA CYS A 50 18.09 13.55 14.75
C CYS A 50 18.36 12.44 13.73
N LEU A 51 17.45 12.30 12.75
CA LEU A 51 17.63 11.44 11.60
C LEU A 51 18.73 12.00 10.70
N ASP A 52 19.79 11.21 10.52
CA ASP A 52 21.00 11.60 9.82
C ASP A 52 21.31 10.62 8.70
N TYR A 53 21.59 11.15 7.51
CA TYR A 53 22.12 10.37 6.40
C TYR A 53 23.64 10.21 6.50
N ASP A 54 24.07 8.98 6.84
CA ASP A 54 25.44 8.52 6.71
C ASP A 54 25.73 8.14 5.24
N TYR A 55 26.25 9.12 4.51
CA TYR A 55 26.64 8.96 3.10
C TYR A 55 27.84 8.02 2.89
N THR A 56 28.64 7.77 3.92
CA THR A 56 29.77 6.82 3.82
C THR A 56 29.26 5.39 3.70
N HIS A 57 28.21 5.06 4.44
CA HIS A 57 27.65 3.72 4.49
C HIS A 57 26.34 3.55 3.68
N GLY A 58 25.78 4.64 3.15
CA GLY A 58 24.53 4.60 2.37
C GLY A 58 23.32 4.25 3.23
N VAL A 59 23.28 4.72 4.49
CA VAL A 59 22.24 4.39 5.47
C VAL A 59 21.80 5.62 6.23
N ALA A 60 20.62 5.55 6.84
CA ALA A 60 20.19 6.54 7.81
C ALA A 60 20.39 6.00 9.24
N VAL A 61 20.80 6.87 10.15
CA VAL A 61 21.02 6.62 11.57
C VAL A 61 20.41 7.74 12.40
N VAL A 62 20.06 7.45 13.65
CA VAL A 62 19.73 8.48 14.64
C VAL A 62 21.03 8.91 15.32
N GLY A 63 21.34 10.21 15.27
CA GLY A 63 22.56 10.79 15.82
C GLY A 63 22.36 12.23 16.27
N GLY A 64 23.45 12.86 16.74
CA GLY A 64 23.44 14.21 17.29
C GLY A 64 22.97 15.27 16.28
N CYS A 65 22.04 16.14 16.69
CA CYS A 65 21.51 17.19 15.83
C CYS A 65 22.56 18.28 15.52
N HIS A 66 22.83 18.51 14.23
CA HIS A 66 23.74 19.56 13.75
C HIS A 66 23.19 20.36 12.57
N GLY A 67 22.01 20.00 12.04
CA GLY A 67 21.24 20.83 11.09
C GLY A 67 21.88 20.98 9.70
N GLN A 68 22.87 20.15 9.38
CA GLN A 68 23.52 20.08 8.07
C GLN A 68 22.58 19.45 7.03
N PRO A 69 22.85 19.58 5.73
CA PRO A 69 21.92 19.10 4.69
C PRO A 69 21.61 17.59 4.77
N ASN A 70 22.52 16.75 5.27
CA ASN A 70 22.30 15.33 5.49
C ASN A 70 21.34 15.00 6.66
N GLN A 71 20.90 16.01 7.43
CA GLN A 71 19.88 15.87 8.48
C GLN A 71 18.55 16.56 8.12
N ARG A 72 18.43 17.07 6.89
CA ARG A 72 17.22 17.76 6.43
C ARG A 72 16.47 16.87 5.47
N TRP A 73 15.32 16.40 5.91
CA TRP A 73 14.48 15.46 5.17
C TRP A 73 13.18 16.12 4.74
N ALA A 74 12.68 15.75 3.56
CA ALA A 74 11.42 16.24 3.02
C ALA A 74 10.66 15.12 2.31
N PHE A 75 9.34 15.19 2.31
CA PHE A 75 8.53 14.34 1.43
C PHE A 75 8.44 14.94 0.03
N SER A 76 8.64 14.12 -1.01
CA SER A 76 8.27 14.50 -2.36
C SER A 76 6.77 14.34 -2.59
N ASP A 77 6.30 14.96 -3.68
CA ASP A 77 4.99 14.73 -4.28
C ASP A 77 4.77 13.28 -4.76
N ARG A 78 5.82 12.44 -4.76
CA ARG A 78 5.77 11.00 -5.05
C ARG A 78 5.85 10.11 -3.81
N ASP A 79 5.65 10.69 -2.63
CA ASP A 79 5.73 10.03 -1.32
C ASP A 79 7.11 9.47 -0.95
N GLU A 80 8.18 10.04 -1.52
CA GLU A 80 9.55 9.64 -1.18
C GLU A 80 10.07 10.50 -0.03
N LEU A 81 10.71 9.89 0.97
CA LEU A 81 11.40 10.61 2.03
C LEU A 81 12.83 10.92 1.57
N ARG A 82 13.05 12.16 1.14
CA ARG A 82 14.28 12.62 0.49
C ARG A 82 15.24 13.29 1.47
N VAL A 83 16.53 13.16 1.19
CA VAL A 83 17.65 13.87 1.82
C VAL A 83 18.57 14.42 0.72
N GLN A 84 19.60 15.17 1.09
CA GLN A 84 20.56 15.83 0.18
C GLN A 84 20.94 14.99 -1.07
N ASP A 85 21.32 15.67 -2.15
CA ASP A 85 21.85 15.07 -3.39
C ASP A 85 20.90 14.08 -4.11
N ASP A 86 19.59 14.33 -4.04
CA ASP A 86 18.54 13.49 -4.67
C ASP A 86 18.58 12.03 -4.17
N MET A 87 18.82 11.88 -2.86
CA MET A 87 18.83 10.60 -2.17
C MET A 87 17.51 10.37 -1.44
N CYS A 88 17.04 9.12 -1.47
CA CYS A 88 15.77 8.69 -0.90
C CYS A 88 16.00 7.60 0.14
N LEU A 89 15.27 7.67 1.24
CA LEU A 89 15.12 6.53 2.14
C LEU A 89 14.42 5.41 1.35
N ALA A 90 15.01 4.23 1.37
CA ALA A 90 14.48 3.05 0.70
C ALA A 90 14.47 1.88 1.69
N TYR A 91 13.57 0.95 1.47
CA TYR A 91 13.53 -0.29 2.22
C TYR A 91 13.72 -1.50 1.32
N GLY A 92 14.16 -2.59 1.92
CA GLY A 92 14.31 -3.89 1.31
C GLY A 92 13.91 -4.95 2.33
N LEU A 93 13.27 -6.01 1.89
CA LEU A 93 12.82 -7.04 2.81
C LEU A 93 13.93 -8.00 3.24
N PRO A 94 13.79 -8.65 4.41
CA PRO A 94 12.66 -8.53 5.35
C PRO A 94 12.69 -7.24 6.20
N SER A 95 13.86 -6.63 6.41
CA SER A 95 14.02 -5.55 7.38
C SER A 95 14.99 -4.43 7.00
N ARG A 96 15.63 -4.52 5.83
CA ARG A 96 16.68 -3.59 5.40
C ARG A 96 16.11 -2.20 5.15
N VAL A 97 16.81 -1.18 5.64
CA VAL A 97 16.60 0.23 5.27
C VAL A 97 17.94 0.82 4.83
N VAL A 98 17.93 1.57 3.73
CA VAL A 98 19.10 2.21 3.13
C VAL A 98 18.73 3.59 2.61
N VAL A 99 19.74 4.37 2.26
CA VAL A 99 19.58 5.61 1.52
C VAL A 99 20.25 5.43 0.16
N GLN A 100 19.48 5.60 -0.90
CA GLN A 100 19.94 5.39 -2.27
C GLN A 100 19.35 6.45 -3.20
N ARG A 101 19.87 6.58 -4.42
CA ARG A 101 19.35 7.56 -5.40
C ARG A 101 17.84 7.39 -5.57
N CYS A 102 17.12 8.51 -5.58
CA CYS A 102 15.70 8.52 -5.89
C CYS A 102 15.47 8.02 -7.32
N SER A 103 14.54 7.08 -7.49
CA SER A 103 14.20 6.49 -8.79
C SER A 103 12.69 6.41 -9.02
N GLY A 104 11.86 6.79 -8.04
CA GLY A 104 10.43 6.54 -8.05
C GLY A 104 10.06 5.08 -7.77
N ASP A 105 11.05 4.27 -7.36
CA ASP A 105 10.84 2.86 -7.06
C ASP A 105 9.79 2.70 -5.93
N PRO A 106 8.86 1.73 -6.03
CA PRO A 106 7.86 1.53 -4.99
C PRO A 106 8.44 1.28 -3.59
N MET A 107 9.66 0.74 -3.49
CA MET A 107 10.40 0.54 -2.25
C MET A 107 11.06 1.80 -1.70
N GLN A 108 10.79 2.98 -2.29
CA GLN A 108 11.20 4.30 -1.80
C GLN A 108 10.02 5.13 -1.28
N LYS A 109 8.83 4.56 -1.28
CA LYS A 109 7.61 5.28 -0.92
C LYS A 109 7.22 5.00 0.52
N TRP A 110 6.88 6.07 1.24
CA TRP A 110 6.58 6.04 2.67
C TRP A 110 5.28 6.78 2.99
N VAL A 111 4.73 6.52 4.17
CA VAL A 111 3.61 7.26 4.74
C VAL A 111 3.96 7.60 6.18
N VAL A 112 3.68 8.84 6.60
CA VAL A 112 3.74 9.25 8.01
C VAL A 112 2.34 9.14 8.60
N ARG A 113 2.20 8.42 9.71
CA ARG A 113 0.96 8.31 10.48
C ARG A 113 0.83 9.46 11.47
N THR A 114 -0.39 9.65 11.97
CA THR A 114 -0.71 10.71 12.95
C THR A 114 -0.02 10.50 14.30
N ASP A 115 0.42 9.27 14.61
CA ASP A 115 1.22 8.93 15.78
C ASP A 115 2.74 9.13 15.56
N GLY A 116 3.15 9.64 14.40
CA GLY A 116 4.55 9.84 14.02
C GLY A 116 5.23 8.60 13.43
N ALA A 117 4.55 7.46 13.31
CA ALA A 117 5.14 6.28 12.70
C ALA A 117 5.33 6.47 11.19
N VAL A 118 6.54 6.19 10.70
CA VAL A 118 6.83 6.15 9.26
C VAL A 118 6.71 4.70 8.80
N VAL A 119 5.85 4.44 7.82
CA VAL A 119 5.59 3.09 7.31
C VAL A 119 5.86 3.00 5.81
N PRO A 120 6.39 1.86 5.31
CA PRO A 120 6.42 1.58 3.89
C PRO A 120 5.04 1.77 3.26
N LYS A 121 4.97 2.52 2.17
CA LYS A 121 3.76 2.59 1.36
C LYS A 121 3.69 1.30 0.54
N GLY A 122 2.77 0.39 0.88
CA GLY A 122 2.56 -0.92 0.21
C GLY A 122 2.07 -1.99 1.19
N PHE A 123 2.18 -3.28 0.83
CA PHE A 123 1.78 -4.39 1.72
C PHE A 123 2.71 -5.61 1.55
N GLU A 124 2.85 -6.38 2.62
CA GLU A 124 3.57 -7.66 2.62
C GLU A 124 2.63 -8.76 2.08
N ALA A 125 3.06 -9.42 1.00
CA ALA A 125 2.42 -10.60 0.45
C ALA A 125 2.74 -11.84 1.30
N TRP A 126 1.92 -12.88 1.19
CA TRP A 126 2.06 -14.11 1.97
C TRP A 126 3.42 -14.81 1.82
N ASN A 127 4.08 -14.66 0.68
CA ASN A 127 5.41 -15.23 0.43
C ASN A 127 6.54 -14.38 1.06
N GLY A 128 6.21 -13.37 1.85
CA GLY A 128 7.16 -12.44 2.47
C GLY A 128 7.71 -11.39 1.50
N SER A 129 7.24 -11.33 0.24
CA SER A 129 7.57 -10.24 -0.69
C SER A 129 6.74 -8.99 -0.38
N PHE A 130 7.24 -7.82 -0.72
CA PHE A 130 6.56 -6.55 -0.47
C PHE A 130 6.12 -5.99 -1.80
N VAL A 131 4.82 -5.72 -1.87
CA VAL A 131 4.19 -5.13 -3.04
C VAL A 131 4.14 -3.64 -2.80
N GLY A 132 5.14 -2.95 -3.35
CA GLY A 132 5.10 -1.50 -3.36
C GLY A 132 4.05 -1.00 -4.37
N PRO A 133 3.49 0.19 -4.16
CA PRO A 133 2.56 0.80 -5.09
C PRO A 133 3.36 1.39 -6.25
N THR A 134 3.62 0.56 -7.26
CA THR A 134 3.03 0.96 -8.54
C THR A 134 1.53 0.95 -8.26
N ASP A 135 0.82 2.06 -8.48
CA ASP A 135 -0.64 2.05 -8.31
C ASP A 135 -1.18 1.01 -9.29
N LYS A 136 -1.32 -0.22 -8.81
CA LYS A 136 -1.83 -1.35 -9.57
C LYS A 136 -3.34 -1.25 -9.48
N CYS A 137 -3.97 -1.35 -10.63
CA CYS A 137 -5.42 -1.37 -10.73
C CYS A 137 -5.87 -2.81 -10.65
N LEU A 138 -6.95 -3.04 -9.90
CA LEU A 138 -7.77 -4.22 -10.10
C LEU A 138 -8.18 -4.23 -11.58
N GLN A 139 -7.97 -5.35 -12.24
CA GLN A 139 -8.34 -5.51 -13.63
C GLN A 139 -8.91 -6.90 -13.87
N ALA A 140 -9.87 -7.00 -14.78
CA ALA A 140 -10.24 -8.28 -15.33
C ALA A 140 -9.26 -8.63 -16.46
N SER A 141 -8.59 -9.77 -16.35
CA SER A 141 -7.53 -10.19 -17.26
C SER A 141 -8.02 -10.21 -18.71
N ALA A 142 -7.43 -9.36 -19.56
CA ALA A 142 -7.75 -9.36 -21.00
C ALA A 142 -7.05 -10.51 -21.76
N MET A 143 -6.09 -11.17 -21.11
CA MET A 143 -5.33 -12.30 -21.67
C MET A 143 -6.05 -13.64 -21.47
N LEU A 144 -6.92 -13.71 -20.46
CA LEU A 144 -7.71 -14.90 -20.15
C LEU A 144 -9.15 -14.70 -20.61
N ALA A 145 -9.71 -15.66 -21.34
CA ALA A 145 -11.10 -15.60 -21.79
C ALA A 145 -12.09 -15.48 -20.61
N SER A 146 -11.70 -15.99 -19.42
CA SER A 146 -12.48 -15.91 -18.19
C SER A 146 -12.55 -14.51 -17.58
N GLY A 147 -11.69 -13.57 -17.98
CA GLY A 147 -11.60 -12.28 -17.30
C GLY A 147 -11.29 -12.40 -15.81
N GLN A 148 -10.48 -13.38 -15.41
CA GLN A 148 -10.07 -13.52 -14.01
C GLN A 148 -9.55 -12.19 -13.46
N LEU A 149 -9.97 -11.84 -12.25
CA LEU A 149 -9.52 -10.62 -11.62
C LEU A 149 -8.07 -10.77 -11.15
N GLU A 150 -7.28 -9.74 -11.41
CA GLU A 150 -5.85 -9.66 -11.14
C GLU A 150 -5.44 -8.19 -10.88
N LEU A 151 -4.18 -7.96 -10.56
CA LEU A 151 -3.56 -6.64 -10.48
C LEU A 151 -2.69 -6.36 -11.71
N GLY A 152 -3.01 -5.28 -12.42
CA GLY A 152 -2.19 -4.77 -13.52
C GLY A 152 -1.68 -3.35 -13.26
N GLU A 153 -0.72 -2.89 -14.06
CA GLU A 153 -0.42 -1.45 -14.12
C GLU A 153 -1.69 -0.67 -14.38
N CYS A 154 -1.93 0.45 -13.69
CA CYS A 154 -3.07 1.30 -14.02
C CYS A 154 -2.88 1.95 -15.39
N LEU A 155 -3.81 1.66 -16.31
CA LEU A 155 -3.79 2.14 -17.68
C LEU A 155 -4.83 3.25 -17.85
N ALA A 156 -4.39 4.43 -18.28
CA ALA A 156 -5.31 5.51 -18.64
C ALA A 156 -6.26 5.04 -19.75
N GLY A 157 -7.56 5.02 -19.47
CA GLY A 157 -8.58 4.51 -20.40
C GLY A 157 -8.65 2.98 -20.52
N GLY A 158 -8.00 2.23 -19.63
CA GLY A 158 -8.08 0.77 -19.57
C GLY A 158 -9.50 0.30 -19.26
N ARG A 159 -10.26 -0.12 -20.28
CA ARG A 159 -11.67 -0.52 -20.12
C ARG A 159 -11.83 -1.67 -19.12
N ASN A 160 -10.98 -2.69 -19.20
CA ASN A 160 -10.97 -3.83 -18.29
C ASN A 160 -10.51 -3.52 -16.84
N GLN A 161 -10.24 -2.25 -16.53
CA GLN A 161 -9.93 -1.75 -15.18
C GLN A 161 -11.07 -0.89 -14.61
N ARG A 162 -12.15 -0.68 -15.37
CA ARG A 162 -13.26 0.19 -15.00
C ARG A 162 -14.44 -0.64 -14.50
N PHE A 163 -14.64 -0.62 -13.18
CA PHE A 163 -15.73 -1.33 -12.53
C PHE A 163 -16.83 -0.36 -12.10
N VAL A 164 -18.06 -0.69 -12.48
CA VAL A 164 -19.25 0.13 -12.28
C VAL A 164 -20.23 -0.64 -11.42
N SER A 165 -20.64 -0.03 -10.30
CA SER A 165 -21.70 -0.56 -9.45
C SER A 165 -22.11 0.45 -8.38
N ALA A 166 -23.35 0.33 -7.89
CA ALA A 166 -23.74 0.92 -6.62
C ALA A 166 -23.02 0.25 -5.43
N ALA A 167 -22.66 -1.03 -5.51
CA ALA A 167 -21.97 -1.80 -4.46
C ALA A 167 -20.61 -1.20 -4.05
N LEU A 168 -20.03 -0.41 -4.94
CA LEU A 168 -18.75 0.25 -4.74
C LEU A 168 -18.88 1.58 -3.96
N ARG A 169 -20.06 1.82 -3.38
CA ARG A 169 -20.34 2.84 -2.38
C ARG A 169 -20.65 2.14 -1.06
N PRO A 170 -20.21 2.67 0.09
CA PRO A 170 -20.49 2.04 1.38
C PRO A 170 -21.99 1.79 1.60
N ARG A 171 -22.34 0.64 2.20
CA ARG A 171 -23.72 0.24 2.57
C ARG A 171 -24.65 -0.09 1.39
N HIS A 172 -24.11 -0.28 0.19
CA HIS A 172 -24.87 -0.75 -0.96
C HIS A 172 -24.45 -2.17 -1.33
N GLN A 173 -25.43 -2.97 -1.74
CA GLN A 173 -25.24 -4.32 -2.24
C GLN A 173 -25.76 -4.37 -3.67
N ALA A 174 -24.91 -4.77 -4.62
CA ALA A 174 -25.29 -4.82 -6.02
C ALA A 174 -24.33 -5.71 -6.82
N VAL A 175 -24.75 -6.02 -8.03
CA VAL A 175 -23.87 -6.59 -9.05
C VAL A 175 -22.78 -5.60 -9.42
N VAL A 176 -21.54 -6.07 -9.55
CA VAL A 176 -20.44 -5.27 -10.09
C VAL A 176 -20.20 -5.68 -11.53
N THR A 177 -20.23 -4.71 -12.44
CA THR A 177 -19.89 -4.92 -13.85
C THR A 177 -18.55 -4.31 -14.17
N VAL A 178 -17.83 -4.89 -15.13
CA VAL A 178 -16.57 -4.35 -15.65
C VAL A 178 -16.71 -4.03 -17.14
N ASP A 179 -16.16 -2.89 -17.58
CA ASP A 179 -16.08 -2.60 -19.01
C ASP A 179 -15.03 -3.52 -19.67
N GLY A 180 -15.16 -3.87 -20.95
CA GLY A 180 -14.15 -4.72 -21.60
C GLY A 180 -14.61 -5.33 -22.92
N PRO A 181 -13.95 -6.42 -23.36
CA PRO A 181 -14.32 -7.11 -24.60
C PRO A 181 -15.52 -8.05 -24.44
N TRP A 182 -16.05 -8.22 -23.22
CA TRP A 182 -17.20 -9.09 -22.95
C TRP A 182 -18.49 -8.50 -23.53
N ALA A 183 -19.37 -9.39 -24.00
CA ALA A 183 -20.70 -9.01 -24.46
C ALA A 183 -21.51 -8.37 -23.32
N GLU A 184 -22.49 -7.53 -23.67
CA GLU A 184 -23.45 -6.98 -22.71
C GLU A 184 -24.17 -8.13 -21.97
N GLY A 185 -24.25 -8.05 -20.64
CA GLY A 185 -24.80 -9.13 -19.82
C GLY A 185 -23.83 -10.29 -19.55
N ALA A 186 -22.62 -10.27 -20.12
CA ALA A 186 -21.54 -11.22 -19.84
C ALA A 186 -20.39 -10.62 -19.03
N ASN A 187 -20.59 -9.45 -18.43
CA ASN A 187 -19.54 -8.63 -17.86
C ASN A 187 -19.68 -8.42 -16.33
N CYS A 188 -20.31 -9.38 -15.64
CA CYS A 188 -20.50 -9.34 -14.20
C CYS A 188 -19.33 -9.98 -13.46
N VAL A 189 -18.89 -9.35 -12.38
CA VAL A 189 -17.91 -9.92 -11.46
C VAL A 189 -18.57 -11.04 -10.66
N ASP A 190 -18.03 -12.24 -10.82
CA ASP A 190 -18.55 -13.47 -10.26
C ASP A 190 -17.51 -14.14 -9.36
N TYR A 191 -17.95 -14.58 -8.18
CA TYR A 191 -17.14 -15.37 -7.27
C TYR A 191 -17.26 -16.88 -7.58
N ASP A 192 -16.18 -17.45 -8.14
CA ASP A 192 -15.99 -18.90 -8.23
C ASP A 192 -15.55 -19.47 -6.87
N TYR A 193 -16.53 -19.87 -6.06
CA TYR A 193 -16.31 -20.46 -4.74
C TYR A 193 -15.67 -21.86 -4.78
N SER A 194 -15.63 -22.51 -5.94
CA SER A 194 -14.91 -23.79 -6.09
C SER A 194 -13.40 -23.59 -6.21
N ARG A 195 -12.98 -22.46 -6.82
CA ARG A 195 -11.57 -22.12 -7.04
C ARG A 195 -11.04 -21.06 -6.08
N GLY A 196 -11.91 -20.35 -5.37
CA GLY A 196 -11.51 -19.27 -4.47
C GLY A 196 -11.03 -18.00 -5.20
N LEU A 197 -11.58 -17.70 -6.38
CA LEU A 197 -11.19 -16.55 -7.20
C LEU A 197 -12.41 -15.80 -7.73
N ALA A 198 -12.20 -14.56 -8.16
CA ALA A 198 -13.22 -13.75 -8.82
C ALA A 198 -12.87 -13.58 -10.31
N TYR A 199 -13.89 -13.56 -11.17
CA TYR A 199 -13.72 -13.51 -12.63
C TYR A 199 -14.92 -12.86 -13.30
N VAL A 200 -14.89 -12.74 -14.63
CA VAL A 200 -16.00 -12.17 -15.40
C VAL A 200 -16.91 -13.27 -15.93
N PHE A 201 -18.20 -13.14 -15.67
CA PHE A 201 -19.20 -14.13 -16.07
C PHE A 201 -20.54 -13.51 -16.50
N SER A 202 -21.40 -14.38 -17.04
CA SER A 202 -22.79 -14.05 -17.39
C SER A 202 -23.58 -13.61 -16.17
N CYS A 203 -24.19 -12.45 -16.26
CA CYS A 203 -24.99 -11.84 -15.21
C CYS A 203 -26.23 -12.70 -14.93
N HIS A 204 -26.32 -13.27 -13.74
CA HIS A 204 -27.43 -14.12 -13.30
C HIS A 204 -27.95 -13.75 -11.91
N GLY A 205 -27.36 -12.76 -11.23
CA GLY A 205 -27.91 -12.17 -10.00
C GLY A 205 -27.93 -13.10 -8.79
N LEU A 206 -27.19 -14.21 -8.85
CA LEU A 206 -27.02 -15.10 -7.70
C LEU A 206 -26.08 -14.45 -6.66
N PRO A 207 -26.12 -14.89 -5.38
CA PRO A 207 -25.35 -14.23 -4.32
C PRO A 207 -23.84 -14.12 -4.56
N ASN A 208 -23.24 -15.00 -5.37
CA ASN A 208 -21.83 -14.93 -5.77
C ASN A 208 -21.51 -13.79 -6.75
N GLN A 209 -22.51 -13.12 -7.32
CA GLN A 209 -22.37 -11.92 -8.14
C GLN A 209 -22.78 -10.64 -7.41
N ILE A 210 -23.27 -10.74 -6.18
CA ILE A 210 -23.63 -9.58 -5.39
C ILE A 210 -22.48 -9.25 -4.45
N TRP A 211 -22.04 -8.01 -4.50
CA TRP A 211 -20.90 -7.52 -3.75
C TRP A 211 -21.30 -6.35 -2.85
N GLU A 212 -20.48 -6.10 -1.84
CA GLU A 212 -20.57 -4.93 -0.97
C GLU A 212 -19.17 -4.39 -0.68
N LEU A 213 -18.99 -3.07 -0.77
CA LEU A 213 -17.86 -2.39 -0.15
C LEU A 213 -18.17 -2.13 1.34
N THR A 214 -17.52 -2.89 2.22
CA THR A 214 -17.75 -2.79 3.67
C THR A 214 -17.23 -1.46 4.23
N PRO A 215 -17.64 -1.05 5.45
CA PRO A 215 -17.06 0.11 6.13
C PRO A 215 -15.54 -0.02 6.40
N ALA A 216 -15.02 -1.25 6.48
CA ALA A 216 -13.59 -1.53 6.58
C ALA A 216 -12.88 -1.48 5.21
N HIS A 217 -13.58 -1.08 4.15
CA HIS A 217 -13.12 -0.99 2.78
C HIS A 217 -12.80 -2.33 2.13
N GLN A 218 -13.47 -3.41 2.54
CA GLN A 218 -13.29 -4.72 1.91
C GLN A 218 -14.37 -4.95 0.84
N LEU A 219 -13.99 -5.55 -0.30
CA LEU A 219 -14.95 -5.99 -1.32
C LEU A 219 -15.40 -7.40 -0.97
N ARG A 220 -16.61 -7.51 -0.41
CA ARG A 220 -17.17 -8.76 0.13
C ARG A 220 -18.22 -9.33 -0.80
N SER A 221 -18.16 -10.63 -1.09
CA SER A 221 -19.23 -11.37 -1.77
C SER A 221 -20.34 -11.75 -0.79
N LEU A 222 -21.60 -11.69 -1.23
CA LEU A 222 -22.76 -12.10 -0.43
C LEU A 222 -23.00 -13.62 -0.42
N ARG A 223 -22.23 -14.40 -1.18
CA ARG A 223 -22.36 -15.88 -1.21
C ARG A 223 -22.17 -16.50 0.17
N ASP A 224 -21.05 -16.18 0.80
CA ASP A 224 -20.57 -16.76 2.06
C ASP A 224 -19.70 -15.76 2.85
N SER A 225 -19.82 -14.46 2.53
CA SER A 225 -19.15 -13.36 3.24
C SER A 225 -17.61 -13.41 3.19
N VAL A 226 -17.02 -13.93 2.11
CA VAL A 226 -15.57 -13.81 1.86
C VAL A 226 -15.23 -12.53 1.09
N CYS A 227 -13.99 -12.06 1.27
CA CYS A 227 -13.47 -10.80 0.77
C CYS A 227 -12.42 -11.02 -0.32
N LEU A 228 -12.40 -10.12 -1.30
CA LEU A 228 -11.32 -10.02 -2.27
C LEU A 228 -10.03 -9.60 -1.54
N GLU A 229 -8.98 -10.38 -1.71
CA GLU A 229 -7.68 -10.23 -1.07
C GLU A 229 -6.57 -10.29 -2.11
N LEU A 230 -5.51 -9.50 -1.93
CA LEU A 230 -4.32 -9.60 -2.77
C LEU A 230 -3.58 -10.91 -2.50
N ALA A 231 -3.31 -11.65 -3.59
CA ALA A 231 -2.69 -12.96 -3.53
C ALA A 231 -1.17 -12.87 -3.25
N ALA A 232 -0.60 -14.03 -2.90
CA ALA A 232 0.81 -14.17 -2.51
C ALA A 232 1.82 -13.67 -3.56
N ASN A 233 1.46 -13.68 -4.84
CA ASN A 233 2.35 -13.34 -5.94
C ASN A 233 2.33 -11.85 -6.31
N ALA A 234 1.58 -11.01 -5.58
CA ALA A 234 1.48 -9.58 -5.85
C ALA A 234 0.84 -9.19 -7.19
N GLN A 235 0.39 -10.18 -7.96
CA GLN A 235 -0.16 -10.00 -9.31
C GLN A 235 -1.61 -10.49 -9.40
N ASP A 236 -2.03 -11.36 -8.49
CA ASP A 236 -3.40 -11.88 -8.48
C ASP A 236 -4.20 -11.39 -7.28
N VAL A 237 -5.51 -11.65 -7.35
CA VAL A 237 -6.43 -11.57 -6.22
C VAL A 237 -7.06 -12.92 -5.97
N ALA A 238 -7.42 -13.17 -4.72
CA ALA A 238 -8.08 -14.38 -4.27
C ALA A 238 -9.22 -14.03 -3.30
N MET A 239 -10.17 -14.93 -3.15
CA MET A 239 -11.27 -14.79 -2.21
C MET A 239 -10.89 -15.47 -0.89
N ARG A 240 -10.94 -14.72 0.21
CA ARG A 240 -10.48 -15.16 1.54
C ARG A 240 -11.46 -14.76 2.64
N PRO A 241 -11.48 -15.44 3.80
CA PRO A 241 -12.25 -14.98 4.94
C PRO A 241 -11.96 -13.50 5.23
N CYS A 242 -13.00 -12.70 5.43
CA CYS A 242 -12.83 -11.28 5.69
C CYS A 242 -12.14 -11.05 7.04
N ASP A 243 -11.06 -10.28 7.04
CA ASP A 243 -10.37 -9.80 8.23
C ASP A 243 -10.09 -8.31 8.10
N ALA A 244 -10.75 -7.53 8.94
CA ALA A 244 -10.61 -6.08 8.94
C ALA A 244 -9.21 -5.61 9.36
N ALA A 245 -8.41 -6.45 10.04
CA ALA A 245 -7.02 -6.14 10.37
C ALA A 245 -6.06 -6.32 9.19
N VAL A 246 -6.50 -6.95 8.09
CA VAL A 246 -5.67 -7.30 6.95
C VAL A 246 -5.75 -6.21 5.87
N ASP A 247 -4.67 -5.44 5.69
CA ASP A 247 -4.64 -4.33 4.74
C ASP A 247 -4.73 -4.77 3.28
N ARG A 248 -4.25 -5.97 2.94
CA ARG A 248 -4.37 -6.56 1.59
C ARG A 248 -5.80 -6.95 1.19
N GLN A 249 -6.78 -6.79 2.08
CA GLN A 249 -8.20 -6.94 1.78
C GLN A 249 -8.91 -5.59 1.59
N ARG A 250 -8.19 -4.48 1.67
CA ARG A 250 -8.79 -3.14 1.58
C ARG A 250 -8.68 -2.62 0.15
N TRP A 251 -9.72 -1.95 -0.31
CA TRP A 251 -9.88 -1.46 -1.68
C TRP A 251 -10.39 -0.02 -1.70
N ARG A 252 -9.91 0.77 -2.66
CA ARG A 252 -10.32 2.15 -2.90
C ARG A 252 -10.75 2.33 -4.35
N ARG A 253 -11.73 3.19 -4.56
CA ARG A 253 -12.23 3.55 -5.89
C ARG A 253 -11.71 4.94 -6.27
N ALA A 254 -11.21 5.11 -7.49
CA ALA A 254 -10.93 6.41 -8.07
C ALA A 254 -12.16 7.01 -8.76
N ALA A 255 -12.10 8.33 -9.00
CA ALA A 255 -13.20 9.08 -9.60
C ALA A 255 -13.58 8.60 -11.01
N ASP A 256 -12.62 8.08 -11.77
CA ASP A 256 -12.79 7.52 -13.12
C ASP A 256 -13.41 6.11 -13.14
N GLY A 257 -13.58 5.49 -11.97
CA GLY A 257 -14.12 4.14 -11.83
C GLY A 257 -13.06 3.04 -11.81
N ALA A 258 -11.77 3.37 -11.85
CA ALA A 258 -10.71 2.43 -11.52
C ALA A 258 -10.75 2.05 -10.03
N HIS A 259 -10.34 0.82 -9.73
CA HIS A 259 -10.25 0.31 -8.36
C HIS A 259 -8.84 -0.12 -8.05
N PHE A 260 -8.40 0.17 -6.85
CA PHE A 260 -7.03 0.00 -6.41
C PHE A 260 -7.07 -0.74 -5.08
N PRO A 261 -6.05 -1.54 -4.76
CA PRO A 261 -5.71 -1.83 -3.38
C PRO A 261 -5.73 -0.53 -2.59
N ARG A 262 -6.51 -0.49 -1.53
CA ARG A 262 -6.36 0.56 -0.54
C ARG A 262 -5.15 0.19 0.27
N LEU A 263 -4.05 0.87 -0.03
CA LEU A 263 -2.92 0.99 0.86
C LEU A 263 -3.44 1.19 2.28
N ALA A 264 -2.83 0.46 3.21
CA ALA A 264 -3.13 0.49 4.64
C ALA A 264 -3.64 1.87 5.05
N PRO A 265 -4.94 2.01 5.37
CA PRO A 265 -5.45 3.21 5.99
C PRO A 265 -4.64 3.46 7.26
N SER A 266 -3.95 4.59 7.27
CA SER A 266 -3.55 5.33 8.46
C SER A 266 -4.69 5.25 9.50
N ARG A 267 -4.46 4.50 10.57
CA ARG A 267 -5.00 4.84 11.88
C ARG A 267 -3.92 5.59 12.63
#